data_AF-A0A1V4R1A8-F1
#
_entry.id   AF-A0A1V4R1A8-F1
#
_cell.length_a   1.000
_cell.length_b   1.000
_cell.length_c   1.000
_cell.angle_alpha   90.00
_cell.angle_beta   90.00
_cell.angle_gamma   90.00
#
_symmetry.space_group_name_H-M   'P 1'
#
loop_
_entity.id
_entity.type
_entity.pdbx_description
1 polymer ?
#
loop_
_entity_poly.entity_id
_entity_poly.type
_entity_poly.pdbx_seq_one_letter_code
_entity_poly.pdbx_strand_id
1 'polypeptide(L)'
;MKKKSKTMAVIQSIATDLLFWIYIFGCLYYLIHKWTGFTAKLNLIGIAALLVTLIFQLIRGSVGVKIFMPSAKAKKSWYKSAWGYLMIISLLITFVVGWYRFRYF
;
A
#
# COMPACT_ATOMS: atom_id res chain seq x y z
N MET A 1 20.55 -20.51 -1.22
CA MET A 1 19.19 -19.92 -1.28
C MET A 1 18.20 -20.98 -1.76
N LYS A 2 17.30 -21.48 -0.88
CA LYS A 2 16.23 -22.40 -1.29
C LYS A 2 15.31 -21.67 -2.29
N LYS A 3 15.11 -22.27 -3.47
CA LYS A 3 14.22 -21.78 -4.53
C LYS A 3 12.79 -21.75 -3.96
N LYS A 4 12.35 -20.60 -3.41
CA LYS A 4 10.96 -20.44 -2.95
C LYS A 4 10.04 -20.85 -4.10
N SER A 5 8.98 -21.62 -3.82
CA SER A 5 8.02 -21.99 -4.86
C SER A 5 7.41 -20.72 -5.44
N LYS A 6 7.24 -20.67 -6.77
CA LYS A 6 6.67 -19.50 -7.46
C LYS A 6 5.31 -19.11 -6.86
N THR A 7 4.52 -20.09 -6.46
CA THR A 7 3.22 -19.91 -5.81
C THR A 7 3.33 -19.17 -4.48
N MET A 8 4.33 -19.49 -3.66
CA MET A 8 4.55 -18.80 -2.38
C MET A 8 4.91 -17.32 -2.59
N ALA A 9 5.68 -17.01 -3.63
CA ALA A 9 6.03 -15.64 -3.98
C ALA A 9 4.82 -14.82 -4.44
N VAL A 10 3.90 -15.43 -5.20
CA VAL A 10 2.63 -14.80 -5.61
C VAL A 10 1.76 -14.48 -4.39
N ILE A 11 1.59 -15.45 -3.49
CA ILE A 11 0.77 -15.25 -2.27
C ILE A 11 1.37 -14.14 -1.40
N GLN A 12 2.69 -14.15 -1.19
CA GLN A 12 3.38 -13.11 -0.42
C GLN A 12 3.24 -11.73 -1.07
N SER A 13 3.28 -11.67 -2.40
CA SER A 13 3.03 -10.44 -3.14
C SER A 13 1.61 -9.90 -2.87
N ILE A 14 0.58 -10.73 -3.04
CA ILE A 14 -0.82 -10.31 -2.88
C ILE A 14 -1.07 -9.86 -1.44
N ALA A 15 -0.61 -10.64 -0.45
CA ALA A 15 -0.77 -10.32 0.95
C ALA A 15 -0.10 -8.99 1.33
N THR A 16 1.10 -8.74 0.78
CA THR A 16 1.83 -7.49 1.04
C THR A 16 1.09 -6.28 0.48
N ASP A 17 0.57 -6.39 -0.74
CA ASP A 17 -0.21 -5.30 -1.34
C ASP A 17 -1.50 -5.03 -0.57
N LEU A 18 -2.20 -6.09 -0.17
CA LEU A 18 -3.43 -5.97 0.59
C LEU A 18 -3.19 -5.24 1.92
N LEU A 19 -2.18 -5.67 2.68
CA LEU A 19 -1.81 -5.04 3.95
C LEU A 19 -1.37 -3.58 3.75
N PHE A 20 -0.60 -3.31 2.70
CA PHE A 20 -0.15 -1.97 2.36
C PHE A 20 -1.34 -1.04 2.07
N TRP A 21 -2.29 -1.46 1.23
CA TRP A 21 -3.44 -0.63 0.89
C TRP A 21 -4.42 -0.47 2.05
N ILE A 22 -4.66 -1.52 2.85
CA ILE A 22 -5.45 -1.41 4.08
C ILE A 22 -4.84 -0.34 5.01
N TYR A 23 -3.51 -0.36 5.17
CA TYR A 23 -2.80 0.62 5.98
C TYR A 23 -2.97 2.05 5.45
N ILE A 24 -2.74 2.28 4.15
CA ILE A 24 -2.86 3.61 3.54
C ILE A 24 -4.30 4.13 3.64
N PHE A 25 -5.29 3.31 3.33
CA PHE A 25 -6.68 3.73 3.46
C PHE A 25 -7.08 3.97 4.92
N GLY A 26 -6.55 3.19 5.87
CA GLY A 26 -6.75 3.44 7.30
C GLY A 26 -6.19 4.81 7.73
N CYS A 27 -4.99 5.15 7.28
CA CYS A 27 -4.40 6.47 7.55
C CYS A 27 -5.18 7.62 6.91
N LEU A 28 -5.61 7.46 5.65
CA LEU A 28 -6.44 8.46 4.96
C LEU A 28 -7.79 8.62 5.66
N TYR A 29 -8.43 7.53 6.06
CA TYR A 29 -9.67 7.55 6.81
C TYR A 29 -9.52 8.33 8.13
N TYR A 30 -8.46 8.05 8.90
CA TYR A 30 -8.17 8.79 10.13
C TYR A 30 -8.03 10.30 9.88
N LEU A 31 -7.27 10.68 8.83
CA LEU A 31 -7.06 12.09 8.48
C LEU A 31 -8.35 12.77 8.04
N ILE A 32 -9.13 12.13 7.15
CA ILE A 32 -10.42 12.65 6.68
C ILE A 32 -11.37 12.81 7.88
N HIS A 33 -11.54 11.77 8.69
CA HIS A 33 -12.37 11.83 9.88
C HIS A 33 -11.96 12.96 10.83
N LYS A 34 -10.65 13.14 11.06
CA LYS A 34 -10.14 14.19 11.96
C LYS A 34 -10.35 15.59 11.41
N TRP A 35 -10.30 15.80 10.10
CA TRP A 35 -10.42 17.13 9.49
C TRP A 35 -11.84 17.52 9.12
N THR A 36 -12.67 16.57 8.68
CA THR A 36 -14.03 16.84 8.17
C THR A 36 -15.12 16.32 9.10
N GLY A 37 -14.78 15.53 10.12
CA GLY A 37 -15.75 14.82 10.96
C GLY A 37 -16.49 13.69 10.23
N PHE A 38 -16.13 13.40 8.97
CA PHE A 38 -16.83 12.42 8.16
C PHE A 38 -16.50 10.99 8.59
N THR A 39 -17.52 10.22 8.96
CA THR A 39 -17.43 8.80 9.31
C THR A 39 -17.87 7.93 8.14
N ALA A 40 -16.91 7.44 7.36
CA ALA A 40 -17.16 6.36 6.41
C ALA A 40 -17.31 5.00 7.13
N LYS A 41 -18.17 4.12 6.60
CA LYS A 41 -18.27 2.73 7.10
C LYS A 41 -16.96 1.98 6.83
N LEU A 42 -16.39 1.33 7.85
CA LEU A 42 -15.14 0.54 7.75
C LEU A 42 -15.17 -0.51 6.62
N ASN A 43 -16.35 -1.06 6.31
CA ASN A 43 -16.51 -2.02 5.21
C ASN A 43 -16.13 -1.43 3.84
N LEU A 44 -16.34 -0.12 3.63
CA LEU A 44 -15.96 0.56 2.39
C LEU A 44 -14.44 0.66 2.24
N ILE A 45 -13.70 0.79 3.34
CA ILE A 45 -12.23 0.79 3.34
C ILE A 45 -11.70 -0.57 2.89
N GLY A 46 -12.25 -1.66 3.43
CA GLY A 46 -11.87 -3.02 3.04
C GLY A 46 -12.14 -3.29 1.55
N ILE A 47 -13.31 -2.88 1.05
CA ILE A 47 -13.67 -3.03 -0.37
C ILE A 47 -12.74 -2.19 -1.26
N ALA A 48 -12.47 -0.94 -0.90
CA ALA A 48 -11.56 -0.07 -1.65
C ALA A 48 -10.13 -0.65 -1.68
N ALA A 49 -9.63 -1.17 -0.55
CA ALA A 49 -8.33 -1.81 -0.45
C ALA A 49 -8.22 -3.06 -1.35
N LEU A 50 -9.27 -3.90 -1.35
CA LEU A 50 -9.34 -5.07 -2.23
C LEU A 50 -9.33 -4.69 -3.71
N LEU A 51 -10.19 -3.74 -4.11
CA LEU A 51 -10.26 -3.27 -5.51
C LEU A 51 -8.91 -2.73 -5.99
N VAL A 52 -8.29 -1.88 -5.19
CA VAL A 52 -6.99 -1.28 -5.54
C VAL A 52 -5.90 -2.35 -5.61
N THR A 53 -5.88 -3.30 -4.68
CA THR A 53 -4.95 -4.43 -4.71
C THR A 53 -5.10 -5.24 -6.01
N LEU A 54 -6.34 -5.53 -6.42
CA LEU A 54 -6.66 -6.30 -7.62
C LEU A 54 -6.21 -5.58 -8.90
N ILE A 55 -6.51 -4.28 -9.01
CA ILE A 55 -6.08 -3.43 -10.13
C ILE A 55 -4.55 -3.42 -10.25
N PHE A 56 -3.84 -3.22 -9.14
CA PHE A 56 -2.38 -3.13 -9.17
C PHE A 56 -1.68 -4.47 -9.41
N GLN A 57 -2.28 -5.58 -8.98
CA GLN A 57 -1.82 -6.93 -9.32
C GLN A 57 -1.99 -7.23 -10.81
N LEU A 58 -3.13 -6.86 -11.42
CA LEU A 58 -3.37 -7.06 -12.86
C LEU A 58 -2.37 -6.29 -13.74
N ILE A 59 -2.05 -5.06 -13.38
CA ILE A 59 -1.10 -4.21 -14.10
C ILE A 59 0.36 -4.67 -13.85
N ARG A 60 0.58 -5.65 -12.95
CA ARG A 60 1.90 -6.06 -12.42
C ARG A 60 2.71 -4.88 -11.90
N GLY A 61 2.02 -3.81 -11.50
CA GLY A 61 2.61 -2.59 -10.97
C GLY A 61 2.93 -2.71 -9.48
N SER A 62 2.28 -3.64 -8.78
CA SER A 62 2.19 -3.67 -7.33
C SER A 62 3.52 -3.76 -6.57
N VAL A 63 3.48 -3.31 -5.31
CA VAL A 63 4.64 -3.31 -4.39
C VAL A 63 5.08 -4.75 -4.14
N GLY A 64 4.12 -5.64 -3.86
CA GLY A 64 4.35 -7.05 -3.65
C GLY A 64 5.00 -7.73 -4.85
N VAL A 65 4.56 -7.42 -6.08
CA VAL A 65 5.11 -8.05 -7.30
C VAL A 65 6.56 -7.62 -7.47
N LYS A 66 6.90 -6.36 -7.16
CA LYS A 66 8.27 -5.87 -7.27
C LYS A 66 9.22 -6.41 -6.20
N ILE A 67 8.71 -6.68 -5.00
CA ILE A 67 9.51 -7.25 -3.89
C ILE A 67 9.69 -8.76 -4.05
N PHE A 68 8.60 -9.49 -4.30
CA PHE A 68 8.58 -10.96 -4.25
C PHE A 68 8.68 -11.63 -5.63
N MET A 69 8.37 -10.90 -6.70
CA MET A 69 8.43 -11.40 -8.09
C MET A 69 9.17 -10.42 -9.03
N PRO A 70 10.40 -9.97 -8.70
CA PRO A 70 11.11 -8.98 -9.50
C PRO A 70 11.41 -9.51 -10.90
N SER A 71 10.75 -8.94 -11.91
CA SER A 71 11.15 -9.13 -13.31
C SER A 71 12.34 -8.23 -13.65
N ALA A 72 13.17 -8.60 -14.62
CA ALA A 72 14.29 -7.77 -15.08
C ALA A 72 13.84 -6.35 -15.53
N LYS A 73 12.59 -6.21 -16.01
CA LYS A 73 11.98 -4.92 -16.36
C LYS A 73 11.61 -4.08 -15.13
N ALA A 74 11.29 -4.70 -13.99
CA ALA A 74 10.90 -4.01 -12.76
C ALA A 74 12.07 -3.32 -12.03
N LYS A 75 13.31 -3.75 -12.27
CA LYS A 75 14.52 -3.18 -11.62
C LYS A 75 14.92 -1.80 -12.15
N LYS A 76 14.50 -1.40 -13.35
CA LYS A 76 15.21 -0.35 -14.11
C LYS A 76 14.97 1.10 -13.67
N SER A 77 14.02 1.40 -12.77
CA SER A 77 13.82 2.79 -12.28
C SER A 77 12.79 2.84 -11.13
N TRP A 78 13.11 2.27 -9.96
CA TRP A 78 12.16 2.25 -8.84
C TRP A 78 11.84 3.68 -8.34
N TYR A 79 12.87 4.51 -8.20
CA TYR A 79 12.81 5.85 -7.59
C TYR A 79 12.25 6.95 -8.50
N LYS A 80 12.36 6.84 -9.84
CA LYS A 80 11.74 7.80 -10.80
C LYS A 80 10.39 7.35 -11.35
N SER A 81 9.87 6.22 -10.87
CA SER A 81 8.54 5.75 -11.28
C SER A 81 7.46 6.33 -10.37
N ALA A 82 6.21 6.36 -10.84
CA ALA A 82 5.03 6.73 -10.03
C ALA A 82 4.97 6.01 -8.67
N TRP A 83 5.65 4.86 -8.54
CA TRP A 83 5.77 4.10 -7.30
C TRP A 83 6.70 4.71 -6.26
N GLY A 84 7.80 5.35 -6.69
CA GLY A 84 8.66 6.11 -5.78
C GLY A 84 7.86 7.23 -5.12
N TYR A 85 7.08 7.97 -5.92
CA TYR A 85 6.16 8.99 -5.42
C TYR A 85 5.09 8.41 -4.49
N LEU A 86 4.52 7.25 -4.81
CA LEU A 86 3.51 6.59 -3.98
C LEU A 86 4.08 6.18 -2.61
N MET A 87 5.30 5.67 -2.56
CA MET A 87 6.00 5.37 -1.30
C MET A 87 6.34 6.63 -0.50
N ILE A 88 6.76 7.72 -1.17
CA ILE A 88 7.01 9.01 -0.52
C ILE A 88 5.72 9.58 0.07
N ILE A 89 4.61 9.55 -0.69
CA ILE A 89 3.29 9.97 -0.22
C ILE A 89 2.85 9.12 0.97
N SER A 90 3.07 7.80 0.91
CA SER A 90 2.76 6.89 2.01
C SER A 90 3.52 7.24 3.29
N LEU A 91 4.83 7.49 3.18
CA LEU A 91 5.66 7.93 4.30
C LEU A 91 5.23 9.29 4.85
N LEU A 92 4.87 10.24 3.98
CA LEU A 92 4.34 11.54 4.38
C LEU A 92 3.03 11.39 5.16
N ILE A 93 2.11 10.56 4.67
CA ILE A 93 0.84 10.27 5.36
C ILE A 93 1.11 9.66 6.74
N THR A 94 2.00 8.66 6.82
CA THR A 94 2.39 8.04 8.10
C THR A 94 2.97 9.07 9.06
N PHE A 95 3.86 9.94 8.58
CA PHE A 95 4.47 11.00 9.40
C PHE A 95 3.43 11.98 9.93
N VAL A 96 2.51 12.45 9.07
CA VAL A 96 1.43 13.36 9.45
C VAL A 96 0.50 12.71 10.49
N VAL A 97 0.10 11.46 10.29
CA VAL A 97 -0.73 10.71 11.26
C VAL A 97 0.01 10.56 12.59
N GLY A 98 1.29 10.19 12.57
CA GLY A 98 2.13 10.06 13.76
C GLY A 98 2.25 11.37 14.54
N TRP A 99 2.51 12.47 13.84
CA TRP A 99 2.58 13.82 14.43
C TRP A 99 1.26 14.22 15.12
N TYR A 100 0.13 13.98 14.46
CA TYR A 100 -1.19 14.25 15.03
C TYR A 100 -1.56 13.35 16.22
N ARG A 101 -1.01 12.14 16.28
CA ARG A 101 -1.19 11.25 17.43
C ARG A 101 -0.34 11.70 18.63
N PHE A 102 0.89 12.16 18.38
CA PHE A 102 1.85 12.55 19.42
C PHE A 102 1.55 13.92 20.03
N ARG A 103 1.00 14.87 19.25
CA ARG A 103 0.72 16.24 19.71
C ARG A 103 -0.54 16.38 20.60
N TYR A 104 -1.39 15.36 20.65
CA TYR A 104 -2.68 15.38 21.38
C TYR A 104 -2.75 14.31 22.50
N PHE A 105 -1.60 13.77 22.89
CA PHE A 105 -1.38 13.02 24.13
C PHE A 105 -0.48 13.87 25.03
#